data_AF-A0A445A8M0-F1
#
_entry.id   AF-A0A445A8M0-F1
#
_cell.length_a   1.000
_cell.length_b   1.000
_cell.length_c   1.000
_cell.angle_alpha   90.00
_cell.angle_beta   90.00
_cell.angle_gamma   90.00
#
_symmetry.space_group_name_H-M   'P 1'
#
loop_
_entity.id
_entity.type
_entity.pdbx_description
1 polymer ?
#
loop_
_entity_poly.entity_id
_entity_poly.type
_entity_poly.pdbx_seq_one_letter_code
_entity_poly.pdbx_strand_id
1 'polypeptide(L)'
;MNCRDVDLTEKLDYSSAVVLLGYSLILAILRGFNVKDEATRVMVSAPLIAFVVTHVMYINFYTLDYGWNMMVCVMMGVTQLVIWAVWAGVSCHPSRWKVWLVVFSGGLAMLLEIYDFPPYQGLLDAHALWHATTIPLTYIWWSFVRDDAEFRTSNLVKKAKIMKINLPLISIDFETLEAHSNLTHKTYS
;
A
#
# COMPACT_ATOMS: atom_id res chain seq x y z
N MET A 1 3.14 -36.52 -21.72
CA MET A 1 4.28 -35.84 -22.38
C MET A 1 4.41 -34.50 -21.68
N ASN A 2 5.07 -34.47 -20.51
CA ASN A 2 5.27 -33.24 -19.74
C ASN A 2 6.26 -32.37 -20.50
N CYS A 3 5.78 -31.29 -21.11
CA CYS A 3 6.64 -30.13 -21.33
C CYS A 3 7.22 -29.77 -19.96
N ARG A 4 8.54 -29.88 -19.84
CA ARG A 4 9.28 -29.72 -18.59
C ARG A 4 9.11 -28.29 -18.09
N ASP A 5 8.13 -28.05 -17.23
CA ASP A 5 8.33 -27.12 -16.13
C ASP A 5 9.52 -27.69 -15.35
N VAL A 6 10.67 -27.03 -15.46
CA VAL A 6 11.81 -27.36 -14.61
C VAL A 6 11.44 -26.92 -13.20
N ASP A 7 11.75 -27.71 -12.17
CA ASP A 7 11.47 -27.38 -10.75
C ASP A 7 11.90 -25.95 -10.38
N LEU A 8 12.89 -25.41 -11.11
CA LEU A 8 13.34 -24.03 -11.02
C LEU A 8 12.29 -23.01 -11.48
N THR A 9 11.61 -23.22 -12.61
CA THR A 9 10.57 -22.32 -13.13
C THR A 9 9.37 -22.29 -12.18
N GLU A 10 8.97 -23.43 -11.65
CA GLU A 10 7.89 -23.52 -10.67
C GLU A 10 8.24 -22.76 -9.38
N LYS A 11 9.44 -22.99 -8.83
CA LYS A 11 9.94 -22.24 -7.66
C LYS A 11 10.00 -20.74 -7.91
N LEU A 12 10.41 -20.31 -9.10
CA LEU A 12 10.50 -18.90 -9.47
C LEU A 12 9.12 -18.25 -9.57
N ASP A 13 8.13 -18.95 -10.10
CA ASP A 13 6.76 -18.41 -10.20
C ASP A 13 6.18 -18.13 -8.81
N TYR A 14 6.25 -19.10 -7.89
CA TYR A 14 5.82 -18.89 -6.50
C TYR A 14 6.64 -17.83 -5.77
N SER A 15 7.96 -17.81 -5.97
CA SER A 15 8.82 -16.78 -5.38
C SER A 15 8.41 -15.38 -5.85
N SER A 16 8.08 -15.23 -7.13
CA SER A 16 7.65 -13.96 -7.70
C SER A 16 6.31 -13.50 -7.12
N ALA A 17 5.36 -14.43 -6.91
CA ALA A 17 4.08 -14.14 -6.28
C ALA A 17 4.25 -13.66 -4.84
N VAL A 18 5.08 -14.34 -4.04
CA VAL A 18 5.39 -13.96 -2.65
C VAL A 18 6.04 -12.57 -2.59
N VAL A 19 7.00 -12.28 -3.48
CA VAL A 19 7.66 -10.97 -3.53
C VAL A 19 6.68 -9.86 -3.92
N LEU A 20 5.80 -10.10 -4.89
CA LEU A 20 4.79 -9.14 -5.32
C LEU A 20 3.78 -8.84 -4.20
N LEU A 21 3.29 -9.86 -3.51
CA LEU A 21 2.41 -9.72 -2.35
C LEU A 21 3.12 -8.99 -1.21
N GLY A 22 4.35 -9.36 -0.89
CA GLY A 22 5.16 -8.70 0.14
C GLY A 22 5.41 -7.22 -0.14
N TYR A 23 5.80 -6.88 -1.37
CA TYR A 23 6.00 -5.49 -1.78
C TYR A 23 4.71 -4.67 -1.70
N SER A 24 3.61 -5.22 -2.19
CA SER A 24 2.32 -4.54 -2.19
C SER A 24 1.74 -4.38 -0.77
N LEU A 25 2.03 -5.30 0.15
CA LEU A 25 1.73 -5.18 1.58
C LEU A 25 2.51 -4.02 2.23
N ILE A 26 3.81 -3.89 1.93
CA ILE A 26 4.60 -2.75 2.42
C ILE A 26 3.99 -1.43 1.96
N LEU A 27 3.64 -1.32 0.67
CA LEU A 27 2.98 -0.13 0.14
C LEU A 27 1.65 0.17 0.84
N ALA A 28 0.83 -0.87 1.09
CA ALA A 28 -0.43 -0.74 1.78
C ALA A 28 -0.24 -0.20 3.21
N ILE A 29 0.75 -0.69 3.95
CA ILE A 29 1.07 -0.23 5.31
C ILE A 29 1.54 1.22 5.30
N LEU A 30 2.54 1.54 4.46
CA LEU A 30 3.08 2.91 4.39
C LEU A 30 2.00 3.93 4.01
N ARG A 31 1.11 3.56 3.08
CA ARG A 31 0.00 4.42 2.66
C ARG A 31 -1.12 4.47 3.69
N GLY A 32 -1.47 3.33 4.27
CA GLY A 32 -2.53 3.13 5.25
C GLY A 32 -2.33 3.98 6.49
N PHE A 33 -1.12 3.92 7.07
CA PHE A 33 -0.76 4.67 8.27
C PHE A 33 -0.25 6.09 8.00
N ASN A 34 -0.18 6.51 6.72
CA ASN A 34 0.32 7.82 6.30
C ASN A 34 1.69 8.16 6.94
N VAL A 35 2.59 7.18 6.98
CA VAL A 35 3.90 7.31 7.62
C VAL A 35 4.77 8.25 6.80
N LYS A 36 4.99 9.47 7.32
CA LYS A 36 5.82 10.49 6.67
C LYS A 36 7.29 10.42 7.07
N ASP A 37 7.55 9.87 8.26
CA ASP A 37 8.89 9.76 8.81
C ASP A 37 9.68 8.63 8.15
N GLU A 38 10.89 8.93 7.68
CA GLU A 38 11.72 7.98 6.94
C GLU A 38 12.22 6.85 7.84
N ALA A 39 12.57 7.14 9.09
CA ALA A 39 13.03 6.12 10.03
C ALA A 39 11.92 5.10 10.33
N THR A 40 10.70 5.58 10.58
CA THR A 40 9.52 4.73 10.80
C THR A 40 9.20 3.88 9.57
N ARG A 41 9.33 4.43 8.35
CA ARG A 41 9.16 3.66 7.10
C ARG A 41 10.14 2.49 7.03
N VAL A 42 11.41 2.74 7.32
CA VAL A 42 12.48 1.71 7.31
C VAL A 42 12.24 0.67 8.39
N MET A 43 11.90 1.09 9.61
CA MET A 43 11.64 0.19 10.75
C MET A 43 10.49 -0.77 10.48
N VAL A 44 9.46 -0.33 9.74
CA VAL A 44 8.31 -1.16 9.38
C VAL A 44 8.61 -2.04 8.15
N SER A 45 9.30 -1.51 7.14
CA SER A 45 9.60 -2.28 5.92
C SER A 45 10.66 -3.35 6.12
N ALA A 46 11.69 -3.08 6.94
CA ALA A 46 12.81 -3.99 7.15
C ALA A 46 12.40 -5.39 7.65
N PRO A 47 11.57 -5.55 8.70
CA PRO A 47 11.14 -6.88 9.16
C PRO A 47 10.25 -7.59 8.13
N LEU A 48 9.45 -6.87 7.37
CA LEU A 48 8.60 -7.44 6.31
C LEU A 48 9.43 -7.94 5.12
N ILE A 49 10.44 -7.18 4.71
CA ILE A 49 11.40 -7.60 3.68
C ILE A 49 12.16 -8.84 4.16
N ALA A 50 12.64 -8.83 5.41
CA ALA A 50 13.33 -9.98 5.99
C ALA A 50 12.43 -11.23 5.96
N PHE A 51 11.17 -11.11 6.36
CA PHE A 51 10.20 -12.20 6.30
C PHE A 51 10.01 -12.74 4.87
N VAL A 52 9.77 -11.86 3.90
CA VAL A 52 9.58 -12.24 2.48
C VAL A 52 10.83 -12.94 1.94
N VAL A 53 12.02 -12.40 2.19
CA VAL A 53 13.29 -12.98 1.74
C VAL A 53 13.51 -14.34 2.38
N THR A 54 13.28 -14.49 3.68
CA THR A 54 13.40 -15.79 4.38
C THR A 54 12.41 -16.81 3.82
N HIS A 55 11.17 -16.41 3.54
CA HIS A 55 10.17 -17.31 2.98
C HIS A 55 10.51 -17.74 1.54
N VAL A 56 10.98 -16.80 0.70
CA VAL A 56 11.48 -17.10 -0.66
C VAL A 56 12.69 -18.04 -0.61
N MET A 57 13.65 -17.80 0.30
CA MET A 57 14.79 -18.70 0.50
C MET A 57 14.33 -20.10 0.94
N TYR A 58 13.35 -20.20 1.82
CA TYR A 58 12.77 -21.48 2.25
C TYR A 58 12.20 -22.27 1.06
N ILE A 59 11.38 -21.64 0.20
CA ILE A 59 10.79 -22.27 -0.99
C ILE A 59 11.87 -22.70 -2.00
N ASN A 60 12.93 -21.91 -2.18
CA ASN A 60 13.97 -22.21 -3.14
C ASN A 60 14.88 -23.37 -2.69
N PHE A 61 15.31 -23.38 -1.41
CA PHE A 61 16.37 -24.26 -0.92
C PHE A 61 15.90 -25.53 -0.18
N TYR A 62 14.71 -25.55 0.44
CA TYR A 62 14.26 -26.68 1.26
C TYR A 62 13.25 -27.57 0.52
N THR A 63 11.96 -27.28 0.65
CA THR A 63 10.87 -28.06 0.04
C THR A 63 9.79 -27.11 -0.44
N LEU A 64 9.28 -27.34 -1.65
CA LEU A 64 8.13 -26.61 -2.17
C LEU A 64 6.87 -27.28 -1.64
N ASP A 65 6.48 -26.88 -0.43
CA ASP A 65 5.21 -27.28 0.17
C ASP A 65 4.12 -26.30 -0.30
N TYR A 66 3.40 -26.68 -1.36
CA TYR A 66 2.37 -25.84 -1.99
C TYR A 66 1.35 -25.30 -0.99
N GLY A 67 0.85 -26.16 -0.10
CA GLY A 67 -0.15 -25.75 0.91
C GLY A 67 0.39 -24.73 1.90
N TRP A 68 1.67 -24.80 2.28
CA TRP A 68 2.29 -23.84 3.17
C TRP A 68 2.49 -22.48 2.48
N ASN A 69 2.98 -22.49 1.24
CA ASN A 69 3.12 -21.28 0.44
C ASN A 69 1.77 -20.59 0.21
N MET A 70 0.73 -21.36 -0.11
CA MET A 70 -0.63 -20.84 -0.29
C MET A 70 -1.14 -20.19 1.00
N MET A 71 -0.94 -20.82 2.16
CA MET A 71 -1.34 -20.25 3.45
C MET A 71 -0.65 -18.90 3.73
N VAL A 72 0.66 -18.80 3.45
CA VAL A 72 1.40 -17.54 3.62
C VAL A 72 0.90 -16.46 2.65
N CYS A 73 0.66 -16.80 1.38
CA CYS A 73 0.07 -15.89 0.39
C CYS A 73 -1.31 -15.37 0.83
N VAL A 74 -2.20 -16.26 1.28
CA VAL A 74 -3.54 -15.89 1.77
C VAL A 74 -3.44 -14.97 2.99
N MET A 75 -2.55 -15.28 3.95
CA MET A 75 -2.37 -14.42 5.14
C MET A 75 -1.86 -13.02 4.78
N MET A 76 -0.93 -12.91 3.82
CA MET A 76 -0.45 -11.62 3.31
C MET A 76 -1.58 -10.86 2.60
N GLY A 77 -2.36 -11.54 1.76
CA GLY A 77 -3.51 -10.96 1.04
C GLY A 77 -4.60 -10.45 1.98
N VAL A 78 -5.00 -11.25 2.98
CA VAL A 78 -5.98 -10.86 4.01
C VAL A 78 -5.49 -9.63 4.77
N THR A 79 -4.22 -9.63 5.21
CA THR A 79 -3.64 -8.49 5.94
C THR A 79 -3.70 -7.23 5.08
N GLN A 80 -3.34 -7.33 3.80
CA GLN A 80 -3.40 -6.21 2.86
C GLN A 80 -4.84 -5.70 2.68
N LEU A 81 -5.83 -6.59 2.52
CA LEU A 81 -7.23 -6.22 2.39
C LEU A 81 -7.76 -5.50 3.64
N VAL A 82 -7.40 -5.98 4.83
CA VAL A 82 -7.79 -5.33 6.10
C VAL A 82 -7.20 -3.92 6.18
N ILE A 83 -5.93 -3.73 5.82
CA ILE A 83 -5.29 -2.41 5.84
C ILE A 83 -6.01 -1.45 4.88
N TRP A 84 -6.33 -1.89 3.67
CA TRP A 84 -7.07 -1.06 2.70
C TRP A 84 -8.51 -0.78 3.14
N ALA A 85 -9.17 -1.74 3.79
CA ALA A 85 -10.51 -1.54 4.35
C ALA A 85 -10.50 -0.49 5.47
N VAL A 86 -9.54 -0.59 6.41
CA VAL A 86 -9.35 0.40 7.47
C VAL A 86 -9.04 1.77 6.87
N TRP A 87 -8.15 1.84 5.88
CA TRP A 87 -7.83 3.08 5.19
C TRP A 87 -9.05 3.69 4.51
N ALA A 88 -9.87 2.90 3.82
CA ALA A 88 -11.08 3.36 3.13
C ALA A 88 -12.19 3.81 4.11
N GLY A 89 -12.25 3.21 5.31
CA GLY A 89 -13.16 3.59 6.39
C GLY A 89 -12.74 4.89 7.10
N VAL A 90 -11.45 5.06 7.37
CA VAL A 90 -10.91 6.23 8.09
C VAL A 90 -10.67 7.43 7.17
N SER A 91 -10.35 7.20 5.90
CA SER A 91 -10.01 8.27 4.96
C SER A 91 -11.25 8.93 4.36
N CYS A 92 -11.40 10.24 4.59
CA CYS A 92 -12.37 11.10 3.90
C CYS A 92 -11.91 11.48 2.48
N HIS A 93 -11.27 10.56 1.75
CA HIS A 93 -10.79 10.81 0.39
C HIS A 93 -11.96 10.65 -0.62
N PRO A 94 -12.12 11.55 -1.61
CA PRO A 94 -13.22 11.48 -2.58
C PRO A 94 -13.21 10.16 -3.40
N SER A 95 -12.04 9.58 -3.65
CA SER A 95 -11.90 8.31 -4.38
C SER A 95 -11.95 7.05 -3.51
N ARG A 96 -12.43 7.12 -2.25
CA ARG A 96 -12.50 5.95 -1.34
C ARG A 96 -13.36 4.79 -1.87
N TRP A 97 -14.36 5.09 -2.71
CA TRP A 97 -15.23 4.08 -3.31
C TRP A 97 -14.45 3.11 -4.23
N LYS A 98 -13.39 3.59 -4.89
CA LYS A 98 -12.50 2.76 -5.72
C LYS A 98 -11.75 1.73 -4.88
N VAL A 99 -11.30 2.12 -3.69
CA VAL A 99 -10.64 1.21 -2.74
C VAL A 99 -11.64 0.21 -2.16
N TRP A 100 -12.86 0.63 -1.82
CA TRP A 100 -13.92 -0.30 -1.41
C TRP A 100 -14.21 -1.34 -2.49
N LEU A 101 -14.29 -0.94 -3.77
CA LEU A 101 -14.44 -1.90 -4.86
C LEU A 101 -13.29 -2.91 -4.91
N VAL A 102 -12.04 -2.46 -4.74
CA VAL A 102 -10.85 -3.34 -4.73
C VAL A 102 -10.86 -4.29 -3.52
N VAL A 103 -11.27 -3.81 -2.36
CA VAL A 103 -11.39 -4.64 -1.15
C VAL A 103 -12.49 -5.68 -1.33
N PHE A 104 -13.66 -5.30 -1.81
CA PHE A 104 -14.76 -6.25 -2.04
C PHE A 104 -14.43 -7.25 -3.14
N SER A 105 -13.87 -6.81 -4.26
CA SER A 105 -13.48 -7.70 -5.34
C SER A 105 -12.35 -8.63 -4.93
N GLY A 106 -11.33 -8.14 -4.21
CA GLY A 106 -10.22 -8.96 -3.71
C GLY A 106 -10.69 -9.97 -2.67
N GLY A 107 -11.59 -9.58 -1.77
CA GLY A 107 -12.22 -10.49 -0.80
C GLY A 107 -13.07 -11.55 -1.47
N LEU A 108 -13.91 -11.18 -2.44
CA LEU A 108 -14.71 -12.12 -3.21
C LEU A 108 -13.83 -13.12 -3.98
N ALA A 109 -12.74 -12.63 -4.56
CA ALA A 109 -11.88 -13.43 -5.38
C ALA A 109 -11.04 -14.42 -4.53
N MET A 110 -10.63 -14.05 -3.30
CA MET A 110 -10.05 -15.02 -2.34
C MET A 110 -11.08 -16.05 -1.87
N LEU A 111 -12.34 -15.67 -1.67
CA LEU A 111 -13.40 -16.62 -1.31
C LEU A 111 -13.63 -17.65 -2.43
N LEU A 112 -13.54 -17.23 -3.68
CA LEU A 112 -13.63 -18.12 -4.84
C LEU A 112 -12.44 -19.07 -4.94
N GLU A 113 -11.24 -18.62 -4.58
CA GLU A 113 -10.03 -19.45 -4.51
C GLU A 113 -10.11 -20.52 -3.41
N ILE A 114 -10.70 -20.19 -2.25
CA ILE A 114 -10.90 -21.15 -1.14
C ILE A 114 -12.01 -22.17 -1.43
N TYR A 115 -13.03 -21.80 -2.21
CA TYR A 115 -14.18 -22.67 -2.50
C TYR A 115 -13.88 -23.74 -3.58
N ASP A 116 -12.78 -23.60 -4.32
CA ASP A 116 -12.23 -24.54 -5.30
C ASP A 116 -13.30 -25.32 -6.10
N PHE A 117 -14.05 -24.62 -6.95
CA PHE A 117 -15.02 -25.27 -7.84
C PHE A 117 -14.26 -26.03 -8.95
N PRO A 118 -14.48 -27.36 -9.13
CA PRO A 118 -13.92 -28.07 -10.27
C PRO A 118 -14.42 -27.44 -11.58
N PRO A 119 -13.56 -27.35 -12.62
CA PRO A 119 -13.84 -26.56 -13.82
C PRO A 119 -15.13 -27.02 -14.48
N TYR A 120 -16.14 -26.16 -14.50
CA TYR A 120 -17.40 -26.46 -15.16
C TYR A 120 -17.20 -26.25 -16.67
N GLN A 121 -17.11 -27.36 -17.41
CA GLN A 121 -16.95 -27.41 -18.88
C GLN A 121 -15.62 -26.90 -19.47
N GLY A 122 -14.54 -26.89 -18.68
CA GLY A 122 -13.18 -26.69 -19.21
C GLY A 122 -12.85 -25.29 -19.74
N LEU A 123 -13.73 -24.30 -19.56
CA LEU A 123 -13.53 -22.90 -19.97
C LEU A 123 -13.72 -21.88 -18.84
N LEU A 124 -14.48 -22.22 -17.80
CA LEU A 124 -14.77 -21.35 -16.65
C LEU A 124 -14.14 -21.97 -15.40
N ASP A 125 -12.91 -21.56 -15.13
CA ASP A 125 -12.22 -21.81 -13.86
C ASP A 125 -12.33 -20.56 -12.97
N ALA A 126 -12.37 -20.74 -11.65
CA ALA A 126 -12.32 -19.65 -10.69
C ALA A 126 -11.11 -18.73 -10.95
N HIS A 127 -10.00 -19.33 -11.40
CA HIS A 127 -8.80 -18.63 -11.82
C HIS A 127 -8.99 -17.77 -13.08
N ALA A 128 -9.76 -18.21 -14.07
CA ALA A 128 -10.05 -17.42 -15.27
C ALA A 128 -10.98 -16.24 -14.96
N LEU A 129 -11.95 -16.44 -14.07
CA LEU A 129 -12.83 -15.37 -13.60
C LEU A 129 -12.05 -14.31 -12.80
N TRP A 130 -11.08 -14.74 -12.00
CA TRP A 130 -10.12 -13.88 -11.30
C TRP A 130 -9.32 -13.02 -12.28
N HIS A 131 -8.73 -13.61 -13.32
CA HIS A 131 -8.01 -12.86 -14.37
C HIS A 131 -8.91 -11.87 -15.11
N ALA A 132 -10.15 -12.24 -15.42
CA ALA A 132 -11.09 -11.35 -16.09
C ALA A 132 -11.51 -10.15 -15.22
N THR A 133 -11.63 -10.33 -13.91
CA THR A 133 -12.00 -9.24 -12.98
C THR A 133 -10.82 -8.36 -12.61
N THR A 134 -9.59 -8.88 -12.59
CA THR A 134 -8.39 -8.08 -12.26
C THR A 134 -8.01 -7.06 -13.33
N ILE A 135 -8.35 -7.29 -14.60
CA ILE A 135 -8.07 -6.33 -15.70
C ILE A 135 -8.75 -4.96 -15.46
N PRO A 136 -10.09 -4.87 -15.36
CA PRO A 136 -10.75 -3.59 -15.09
C PRO A 136 -10.41 -3.05 -13.70
N LEU A 137 -10.15 -3.95 -12.74
CA LEU A 137 -9.77 -3.55 -11.38
C LEU A 137 -8.41 -2.83 -11.34
N THR A 138 -7.45 -3.29 -12.13
CA THR A 138 -6.13 -2.66 -12.25
C THR A 138 -6.25 -1.25 -12.82
N TYR A 139 -7.15 -1.03 -13.78
CA TYR A 139 -7.42 0.31 -14.30
C TYR A 139 -8.01 1.24 -13.22
N ILE A 140 -8.98 0.75 -12.45
CA ILE A 140 -9.59 1.50 -11.34
C ILE A 140 -8.53 1.81 -10.26
N TRP A 141 -7.67 0.84 -9.94
CA TRP A 141 -6.56 1.01 -9.01
C TRP A 141 -5.59 2.10 -9.47
N TRP A 142 -5.21 2.09 -10.74
CA TRP A 142 -4.33 3.10 -11.29
C TRP A 142 -4.94 4.50 -11.24
N SER A 143 -6.23 4.62 -11.56
CA SER A 143 -6.93 5.89 -11.39
C SER A 143 -6.96 6.33 -9.93
N PHE A 144 -7.13 5.42 -8.97
CA PHE A 144 -7.07 5.75 -7.55
C PHE A 144 -5.68 6.27 -7.15
N VAL A 145 -4.61 5.60 -7.58
CA VAL A 145 -3.22 6.02 -7.29
C VAL A 145 -2.93 7.40 -7.87
N ARG A 146 -3.40 7.70 -9.09
CA ARG A 146 -3.28 9.03 -9.70
C ARG A 146 -4.02 10.09 -8.88
N ASP A 147 -5.30 9.85 -8.56
CA ASP A 147 -6.11 10.78 -7.79
C ASP A 147 -5.47 11.07 -6.41
N ASP A 148 -4.92 10.03 -5.78
CA ASP A 148 -4.23 10.12 -4.49
C ASP A 148 -2.96 10.98 -4.57
N ALA A 149 -2.17 10.81 -5.63
CA ALA A 149 -0.96 11.60 -5.86
C ALA A 149 -1.29 13.08 -6.09
N GLU A 150 -2.33 13.38 -6.87
CA GLU A 150 -2.82 14.74 -7.11
C GLU A 150 -3.33 15.39 -5.81
N PHE A 151 -4.09 14.64 -5.01
CA PHE A 151 -4.60 15.12 -3.72
C PHE A 151 -3.46 15.44 -2.75
N ARG A 152 -2.43 14.59 -2.64
CA ARG A 152 -1.28 14.86 -1.78
C ARG A 152 -0.49 16.08 -2.26
N THR A 153 -0.24 16.19 -3.57
CA THR A 153 0.52 17.30 -4.15
C THR A 153 -0.22 18.63 -3.96
N SER A 154 -1.52 18.68 -4.22
CA SER A 154 -2.31 19.89 -4.04
C SER A 154 -2.35 20.35 -2.57
N ASN A 155 -2.42 19.43 -1.61
CA ASN A 155 -2.34 19.76 -0.18
C ASN A 155 -0.96 20.29 0.22
N LEU A 156 0.12 19.73 -0.31
CA LEU A 156 1.48 20.25 -0.08
C LEU A 156 1.65 21.65 -0.66
N VAL A 157 1.18 21.90 -1.88
CA VAL A 157 1.22 23.21 -2.53
C VAL A 157 0.39 24.24 -1.76
N LYS A 158 -0.84 23.87 -1.34
CA LYS A 158 -1.67 24.74 -0.48
C LYS A 158 -0.97 25.08 0.82
N LYS A 159 -0.38 24.09 1.50
CA LYS A 159 0.35 24.29 2.76
C LYS A 159 1.58 25.18 2.58
N ALA A 160 2.35 24.98 1.51
CA ALA A 160 3.51 25.83 1.18
C ALA A 160 3.08 27.27 0.85
N LYS A 161 1.96 27.45 0.13
CA LYS A 161 1.40 28.78 -0.16
C LYS A 161 0.95 29.50 1.10
N ILE A 162 0.24 28.82 2.01
CA ILE A 162 -0.18 29.39 3.30
C ILE A 162 1.04 29.78 4.13
N MET A 163 2.05 28.90 4.21
CA MET A 163 3.28 29.18 4.95
C MET A 163 4.01 30.39 4.36
N LYS A 164 4.09 30.51 3.03
CA LYS A 164 4.68 31.68 2.35
C LYS A 164 3.90 32.97 2.57
N ILE A 165 2.57 32.92 2.68
CA ILE A 165 1.72 34.09 2.99
C ILE A 165 1.89 34.52 4.45
N ASN A 166 1.95 33.56 5.38
CA ASN A 166 2.07 33.86 6.80
C ASN A 166 3.50 34.22 7.21
N LEU A 167 4.53 33.83 6.45
CA LEU A 167 5.92 34.14 6.75
C LEU A 167 6.18 35.65 6.94
N PRO A 168 5.79 36.54 6.00
CA PRO A 168 5.95 37.99 6.21
C PRO A 168 5.12 38.53 7.37
N LEU A 169 3.92 37.99 7.64
CA LEU A 169 3.12 38.37 8.82
C LEU A 169 3.83 38.01 10.14
N ILE A 170 4.42 36.81 10.21
CA ILE A 170 5.20 36.36 11.38
C ILE A 170 6.46 37.21 11.52
N SER A 171 7.13 37.57 10.42
CA SER A 171 8.30 38.46 10.44
C SER A 171 7.95 39.86 10.97
N ILE A 172 6.82 40.42 10.54
CA ILE A 172 6.32 41.73 10.99
C ILE A 172 5.93 41.70 12.48
N ASP A 173 5.26 40.63 12.93
CA ASP A 173 4.94 40.45 14.36
C ASP A 173 6.22 40.35 15.21
N PHE A 174 7.26 39.69 14.71
CA PHE A 174 8.53 39.58 15.44
C PHE A 174 9.27 40.93 15.53
N GLU A 175 9.36 41.68 14.42
CA GLU A 175 9.96 43.03 14.42
C GLU A 175 9.19 44.01 15.30
N THR A 176 7.86 43.95 15.32
CA THR A 176 7.04 44.83 16.17
C THR A 176 7.16 44.49 17.65
N LEU A 177 7.26 43.20 18.01
CA LEU A 177 7.55 42.76 19.38
C LEU A 177 8.94 43.20 19.85
N GLU A 178 9.94 43.13 18.97
CA GLU A 178 11.31 43.58 19.26
C GLU A 178 11.42 45.12 19.36
N ALA A 179 10.66 45.86 18.55
CA ALA A 179 10.56 47.31 18.67
C ALA A 179 9.89 47.73 20.00
N HIS A 180 8.85 47.02 20.42
CA HIS A 180 8.12 47.31 21.66
C HIS A 180 8.96 47.00 22.91
N SER A 181 9.77 45.93 22.89
CA SER A 181 10.67 45.59 24.00
C SER A 181 11.80 46.61 24.17
N ASN A 182 12.39 47.07 23.05
CA ASN A 182 13.44 48.09 23.04
C ASN A 182 12.94 49.46 23.52
N LEU A 183 11.69 49.81 23.22
CA LEU A 183 11.07 51.05 23.73
C LEU A 183 10.82 50.99 25.24
N THR A 184 10.35 49.85 25.76
CA THR A 184 10.19 49.67 27.21
C THR A 184 11.51 49.71 27.96
N HIS A 185 12.62 49.25 27.38
CA HIS A 185 13.92 49.31 28.04
C HIS A 185 14.49 50.73 28.14
N LYS A 186 14.08 51.64 27.23
CA LYS A 186 14.57 53.03 27.17
C LYS A 186 13.82 54.00 28.08
N THR A 187 12.62 53.64 28.56
CA THR A 187 11.80 54.50 29.42
C THR A 187 12.03 54.30 30.93
N TYR A 188 12.81 53.29 31.31
CA TYR A 188 13.19 52.99 32.70
C TYR A 188 14.70 53.17 32.98
N SER A 189 15.41 53.92 32.14
CA SER A 189 16.78 54.41 32.36
C SER A 189 16.80 55.92 32.35
#